data_AF-A0AAD7NRX3-F1
#
_entry.id   AF-A0AAD7NRX3-F1
#
_cell.length_a   1.000
_cell.length_b   1.000
_cell.length_c   1.000
_cell.angle_alpha   90.00
_cell.angle_beta   90.00
_cell.angle_gamma   90.00
#
_symmetry.space_group_name_H-M   'P 1'
#
loop_
_entity.id
_entity.type
_entity.pdbx_description
1 polymer ?
#
loop_
_entity_poly.entity_id
_entity_poly.type
_entity_poly.pdbx_seq_one_letter_code
_entity_poly.pdbx_strand_id
1 'polypeptide(L)'
;RGMPLSLETIADFASELAGEDVGINWAKRFKERHPDLKVKWTTGLEECRARALTCPVVHEYFELLRDTINRYEIKDKNIYNMDEK
;
A
#
# COMPACT_ATOMS: atom_id res chain seq x y z
N ARG A 1 -3.83 -7.81 -4.62
CA ARG A 1 -3.76 -9.17 -4.05
C ARG A 1 -2.56 -9.17 -3.11
N GLY A 2 -2.74 -9.27 -1.79
CA GLY A 2 -1.60 -9.33 -0.88
C GLY A 2 -0.86 -10.64 -1.11
N MET A 3 0.43 -10.57 -1.43
CA MET A 3 1.26 -11.78 -1.52
C MET A 3 1.57 -12.22 -0.09
N PRO A 4 1.25 -13.45 0.32
CA PRO A 4 1.68 -13.94 1.62
C PRO A 4 3.21 -13.91 1.64
N LEU A 5 3.79 -13.09 2.51
CA LEU A 5 5.23 -12.99 2.68
C LEU A 5 5.75 -14.29 3.31
N SER A 6 6.05 -15.28 2.48
CA SER A 6 6.79 -16.46 2.87
C SER A 6 8.30 -16.14 2.86
N LEU A 7 9.10 -16.99 3.50
CA LEU A 7 10.57 -16.86 3.42
C LEU A 7 11.09 -17.01 1.98
N GLU A 8 10.38 -17.79 1.17
CA GLU A 8 10.67 -18.00 -0.25
C GLU A 8 10.43 -16.71 -1.04
N THR A 9 9.27 -16.07 -0.85
CA THR A 9 8.97 -14.77 -1.46
C THR A 9 9.98 -13.69 -1.09
N ILE A 10 10.44 -13.66 0.17
CA ILE A 10 11.48 -12.73 0.62
C ILE A 10 12.82 -13.03 -0.06
N ALA A 11 13.14 -14.32 -0.25
CA ALA A 11 14.35 -14.73 -0.96
C ALA A 11 14.28 -14.35 -2.45
N ASP A 12 13.14 -14.57 -3.11
CA ASP A 12 12.94 -14.23 -4.52
C ASP A 12 13.13 -12.73 -4.77
N PHE A 13 12.50 -11.88 -3.94
CA PHE A 13 12.70 -10.43 -4.03
C PHE A 13 14.14 -10.02 -3.77
N ALA A 14 14.81 -10.67 -2.81
CA ALA A 14 16.20 -10.37 -2.53
C ALA A 14 17.12 -10.78 -3.69
N SER A 15 16.85 -11.92 -4.35
CA SER A 15 17.59 -12.37 -5.53
C SER A 15 17.38 -11.42 -6.72
N GLU A 16 16.14 -10.98 -6.96
CA GLU A 16 15.83 -10.00 -8.01
C GLU A 16 16.57 -8.67 -7.78
N LEU A 17 16.59 -8.19 -6.54
CA LEU A 17 17.30 -6.95 -6.18
C LEU A 17 18.82 -7.08 -6.22
N ALA A 18 19.36 -8.25 -5.86
CA ALA A 18 20.79 -8.52 -5.89
C ALA A 18 21.32 -8.83 -7.30
N GLY A 19 20.44 -9.24 -8.22
CA GLY A 19 20.81 -9.72 -9.56
C GLY A 19 21.45 -11.12 -9.56
N GLU A 20 21.42 -11.82 -8.43
CA GLU A 20 21.96 -13.17 -8.23
C GLU A 20 21.16 -13.93 -7.16
N ASP A 21 21.22 -15.27 -7.19
CA ASP A 21 20.48 -16.09 -6.22
C ASP A 21 21.04 -15.91 -4.80
N VAL A 22 20.18 -15.46 -3.88
CA VAL A 22 20.54 -15.41 -2.47
C VAL A 22 20.61 -16.82 -1.87
N GLY A 23 21.51 -17.03 -0.91
CA GLY A 23 21.64 -18.33 -0.26
C GLY A 23 20.36 -18.78 0.44
N ILE A 24 20.11 -20.09 0.48
CA ILE A 24 18.88 -20.72 1.03
C ILE A 24 18.52 -20.27 2.46
N ASN A 25 19.50 -19.89 3.27
CA ASN A 25 19.32 -19.43 4.65
C ASN A 25 19.24 -17.91 4.80
N TRP A 26 19.34 -17.15 3.70
CA TRP A 26 19.43 -15.69 3.72
C TRP A 26 18.17 -15.07 4.31
N ALA A 27 16.99 -15.45 3.84
CA ALA A 27 15.72 -14.91 4.33
C ALA A 27 15.50 -15.15 5.84
N LYS A 28 15.93 -16.32 6.33
CA LYS A 28 15.88 -16.64 7.76
C LYS A 28 16.83 -15.75 8.57
N ARG A 29 18.09 -15.62 8.13
CA ARG A 29 19.10 -14.77 8.79
C ARG A 29 18.73 -13.28 8.73
N PHE A 30 18.12 -12.84 7.64
CA PHE A 30 17.60 -11.49 7.49
C PHE A 30 16.54 -11.20 8.55
N LYS A 31 15.55 -12.10 8.70
CA LYS A 31 14.52 -11.98 9.74
C LYS A 31 15.10 -12.00 11.16
N GLU A 32 16.07 -12.87 11.43
CA GLU A 32 16.76 -12.93 12.73
C GLU A 32 17.53 -11.64 13.06
N ARG A 33 18.11 -10.99 12.05
CA ARG A 33 18.85 -9.73 12.21
C ARG A 33 17.96 -8.51 12.44
N HIS A 34 16.70 -8.58 12.01
CA HIS A 34 15.73 -7.47 12.06
C HIS A 34 14.48 -7.87 12.86
N PRO A 35 14.59 -8.10 14.18
CA PRO A 35 13.46 -8.51 15.03
C PRO A 35 12.40 -7.41 15.21
N ASP A 36 12.72 -6.17 14.87
CA ASP A 36 11.84 -5.02 14.80
C ASP A 36 10.83 -5.10 13.65
N LEU A 37 11.14 -5.85 12.59
CA LEU A 37 10.24 -6.09 11.47
C LEU A 37 9.09 -7.01 11.89
N LYS A 38 7.94 -6.41 12.19
CA LYS A 38 6.69 -7.15 12.38
C LYS A 38 6.06 -7.43 11.03
N VAL A 39 5.94 -8.72 10.70
CA VAL A 39 5.10 -9.14 9.56
C VAL A 39 3.66 -8.80 9.90
N LYS A 40 3.15 -7.72 9.32
CA LYS A 40 1.73 -7.35 9.42
C LYS A 40 1.02 -7.95 8.22
N TRP A 41 0.20 -8.96 8.48
CA TRP A 41 -0.74 -9.45 7.48
C TRP A 41 -1.68 -8.31 7.11
N THR A 42 -1.95 -8.14 5.82
CA THR A 42 -3.01 -7.25 5.34
C THR A 42 -4.29 -7.63 6.07
N THR A 43 -4.88 -6.70 6.82
CA THR A 43 -6.16 -6.96 7.47
C THR A 43 -7.25 -7.01 6.40
N GLY A 44 -8.38 -7.66 6.68
CA GLY A 44 -9.50 -7.69 5.72
C GLY A 44 -9.95 -6.29 5.29
N LEU A 45 -9.81 -5.29 6.17
CA LEU A 45 -10.10 -3.89 5.85
C LEU A 45 -9.10 -3.31 4.83
N GLU A 46 -7.81 -3.54 5.01
CA GLU A 46 -6.76 -3.10 4.07
C GLU A 46 -6.92 -3.78 2.70
N GLU A 47 -7.30 -5.05 2.67
CA GLU A 47 -7.58 -5.77 1.42
C GLU A 47 -8.81 -5.19 0.70
N CYS A 48 -9.90 -4.95 1.43
CA CYS A 48 -11.09 -4.30 0.88
C CYS A 48 -10.77 -2.92 0.31
N ARG A 49 -9.96 -2.12 1.03
CA ARG A 49 -9.50 -0.80 0.55
C ARG A 49 -8.67 -0.93 -0.73
N ALA A 50 -7.68 -1.81 -0.74
CA ALA A 50 -6.84 -2.05 -1.91
C ALA A 50 -7.66 -2.51 -3.13
N ARG A 51 -8.70 -3.33 -2.91
CA ARG A 51 -9.62 -3.74 -3.97
C ARG A 51 -10.53 -2.62 -4.47
N ALA A 52 -10.94 -1.71 -3.59
CA ALA A 52 -11.81 -0.58 -3.94
C ALA A 52 -11.04 0.56 -4.63
N LEU A 53 -9.74 0.70 -4.38
CA LEU A 53 -8.85 1.70 -4.99
C LEU A 53 -8.42 1.30 -6.42
N THR A 54 -9.39 1.05 -7.29
CA THR A 54 -9.11 0.86 -8.72
C THR A 54 -8.97 2.20 -9.42
N CYS A 55 -8.18 2.24 -10.50
CA CYS A 55 -7.95 3.46 -11.28
C CYS A 55 -9.26 4.17 -11.70
N PRO A 56 -10.29 3.44 -12.22
CA PRO A 56 -11.57 4.05 -12.57
C PRO A 56 -12.31 4.65 -11.37
N VAL A 57 -12.36 3.95 -10.24
CA VAL A 57 -13.06 4.42 -9.03
C VAL A 57 -12.41 5.68 -8.47
N VAL A 58 -11.08 5.71 -8.43
CA VAL A 58 -10.33 6.89 -7.96
C VAL A 58 -10.55 8.05 -8.93
N HIS A 59 -10.50 7.81 -10.23
CA HIS A 59 -10.74 8.85 -11.23
C HIS A 59 -12.16 9.43 -11.12
N GLU A 60 -13.19 8.58 -11.09
CA GLU A 60 -14.59 8.99 -10.98
C GLU A 60 -14.85 9.79 -9.70
N TYR A 61 -14.24 9.39 -8.58
CA TYR A 61 -14.32 10.15 -7.33
C TYR A 61 -13.79 11.59 -7.49
N PHE A 62 -12.61 11.76 -8.09
CA PHE A 62 -12.02 13.09 -8.26
C PHE A 62 -12.75 13.96 -9.29
N GLU A 63 -13.32 13.35 -10.33
CA GLU A 63 -14.20 14.05 -11.28
C GLU A 63 -15.46 14.57 -10.58
N LEU A 64 -16.14 13.71 -9.81
CA LEU A 64 -17.32 14.10 -9.04
C LEU A 64 -17.01 15.18 -8.00
N LEU A 65 -15.86 15.08 -7.33
CA LEU A 65 -15.39 16.07 -6.37
C LEU A 65 -15.19 17.43 -7.05
N ARG A 66 -14.50 17.46 -8.20
CA ARG A 66 -14.26 18.69 -8.97
C ARG A 66 -15.57 19.32 -9.43
N ASP A 67 -16.50 18.52 -9.95
CA ASP A 67 -17.82 18.98 -10.38
C ASP A 67 -18.62 19.57 -9.22
N THR A 68 -18.53 18.96 -8.04
CA THR A 68 -19.19 19.45 -6.82
C THR A 68 -18.60 20.78 -6.36
N ILE A 69 -17.26 20.89 -6.33
CA ILE A 69 -16.56 22.13 -5.99
C ILE A 69 -16.99 23.26 -6.92
N ASN A 70 -17.01 23.00 -8.23
CA ASN A 70 -17.42 23.98 -9.24
C ASN A 70 -18.90 24.35 -9.12
N ARG A 71 -19.79 23.37 -8.94
CA ARG A 71 -21.24 23.58 -8.86
C ARG A 71 -21.65 24.45 -7.67
N TYR A 72 -20.96 24.31 -6.54
CA TYR A 72 -21.27 25.03 -5.31
C TYR A 72 -20.30 26.17 -5.01
N GLU A 73 -19.40 26.49 -5.94
CA GLU A 73 -18.37 27.53 -5.80
C GLU A 73 -17.61 27.44 -4.47
N ILE A 74 -17.24 26.21 -4.09
CA ILE A 74 -16.56 25.95 -2.82
C ILE A 74 -15.17 26.59 -2.90
N LYS A 75 -14.92 27.55 -1.99
CA LYS A 75 -13.62 28.21 -1.88
C LYS A 75 -12.62 27.27 -1.21
N ASP A 76 -11.37 27.27 -1.67
CA ASP A 76 -10.31 26.42 -1.13
C ASP A 76 -10.14 26.52 0.39
N LYS A 77 -10.31 27.73 0.94
CA LYS A 77 -10.26 27.98 2.40
C LYS A 77 -11.35 27.25 3.22
N ASN A 78 -12.36 26.70 2.55
CA ASN A 78 -13.44 25.93 3.15
C ASN A 78 -13.26 24.42 2.93
N ILE A 79 -12.17 24.00 2.30
CA ILE A 79 -11.79 22.60 2.14
C ILE A 79 -10.82 22.27 3.28
N TYR A 80 -11.20 21.32 4.13
CA TYR A 80 -10.42 20.90 5.29
C TYR A 80 -10.12 19.42 5.14
N ASN A 81 -8.90 19.00 5.48
CA ASN A 81 -8.66 17.57 5.65
C ASN A 81 -9.30 17.09 6.96
N MET A 82 -9.74 15.83 6.96
CA MET A 82 -10.40 15.24 8.13
C MET A 82 -9.49 15.10 9.36
N ASP A 83 -8.17 15.16 9.18
CA ASP A 83 -7.14 15.07 10.21
C ASP A 83 -6.60 16.44 10.67
N GLU A 84 -7.02 17.53 10.02
CA GLU A 84 -6.71 18.89 10.47
C GLU A 84 -7.62 19.25 11.65
N LYS A 85 -7.01 19.62 12.78
CA LYS A 85 -7.66 20.12 14.00
C LYS A 85 -7.41 21.60 14.19
#